data_AF-A0A2P4S7R8-F1
#
_entry.id   AF-A0A2P4S7R8-F1
#
_cell.length_a   1.000
_cell.length_b   1.000
_cell.length_c   1.000
_cell.angle_alpha   90.00
_cell.angle_beta   90.00
_cell.angle_gamma   90.00
#
_symmetry.space_group_name_H-M   'P 1'
#
loop_
_entity.id
_entity.type
_entity.pdbx_description
1 polymer ?
#
loop_
_entity_poly.entity_id
_entity_poly.type
_entity_poly.pdbx_seq_one_letter_code
_entity_poly.pdbx_strand_id
1 'polypeptide(L)'
;MSNVRISNGSPTLERMEARQSEYPKPSACRNLFGPVNHEELNRDLKKHRKEMEEACQRKWNFDFQNHKPLEGRYEWQAVEKGSSPDFYFRQPRL
;
A
#
# COMPACT_ATOMS: atom_id res chain seq x y z
N MET A 1 -47.42 -38.82 34.11
CA MET A 1 -47.14 -37.42 34.47
C MET A 1 -45.63 -37.19 34.28
N SER A 2 -45.31 -36.24 33.39
CA SER A 2 -44.00 -35.65 33.02
C SER A 2 -42.68 -36.38 33.35
N ASN A 3 -42.06 -36.96 32.32
CA ASN A 3 -40.62 -37.25 32.29
C ASN A 3 -39.86 -35.95 31.98
N VAL A 4 -39.08 -35.44 32.94
CA VAL A 4 -38.18 -34.30 32.72
C VAL A 4 -36.82 -34.86 32.27
N ARG A 5 -36.53 -34.77 30.97
CA ARG A 5 -35.19 -34.98 30.41
C ARG A 5 -34.46 -33.64 30.46
N ILE A 6 -33.49 -33.50 31.34
CA ILE A 6 -32.56 -32.36 31.33
C ILE A 6 -31.56 -32.63 30.20
N SER A 7 -31.71 -31.88 29.11
CA SER A 7 -30.76 -31.88 27.99
C SER A 7 -29.53 -31.07 28.39
N ASN A 8 -28.44 -31.75 28.77
CA ASN A 8 -27.12 -31.14 28.89
C ASN A 8 -26.43 -31.18 27.53
N GLY A 9 -26.89 -30.33 26.61
CA GLY A 9 -26.34 -30.20 25.27
C GLY A 9 -26.00 -28.76 24.94
N SER A 10 -25.20 -28.08 25.76
CA SER A 10 -24.45 -26.92 25.25
C SER A 10 -23.49 -27.46 24.19
N PRO A 11 -23.46 -26.92 22.96
CA PRO A 11 -22.43 -27.32 22.01
C PRO A 11 -21.11 -26.97 22.68
N THR A 12 -20.23 -27.96 22.83
CA THR A 12 -18.84 -27.70 23.14
C THR A 12 -18.39 -26.66 22.10
N LEU A 13 -18.04 -25.47 22.57
CA LEU A 13 -17.23 -24.56 21.77
C LEU A 13 -15.91 -25.30 21.59
N GLU A 14 -15.89 -26.21 20.62
CA GLU A 14 -14.69 -26.75 20.01
C GLU A 14 -13.92 -25.52 19.58
N ARG A 15 -13.03 -25.09 20.48
CA ARG A 15 -12.04 -24.07 20.25
C ARG A 15 -11.37 -24.51 18.97
N MET A 16 -11.68 -23.83 17.86
CA MET A 16 -10.96 -24.03 16.62
C MET A 16 -9.50 -23.75 16.97
N GLU A 17 -8.74 -24.82 17.23
CA GLU A 17 -7.31 -24.73 17.40
C GLU A 17 -6.81 -24.18 16.08
N ALA A 18 -6.39 -22.92 16.10
CA ALA A 18 -5.67 -22.34 15.00
C ALA A 18 -4.54 -23.32 14.69
N ARG A 19 -4.54 -23.86 13.46
CA ARG A 19 -3.49 -24.77 12.98
C ARG A 19 -2.16 -24.20 13.45
N GLN A 20 -1.55 -24.85 14.44
CA GLN A 20 -0.27 -24.42 14.95
C GLN A 20 0.68 -24.57 13.77
N SER A 21 1.15 -23.44 13.22
CA SER A 21 2.23 -23.49 12.25
C SER A 21 3.37 -24.25 12.92
N GLU A 22 3.96 -25.23 12.24
CA GLU A 22 5.03 -26.11 12.75
C GLU A 22 6.26 -25.34 13.30
N TYR A 23 6.28 -24.01 13.12
CA TYR A 23 7.22 -23.09 13.72
C TYR A 23 6.46 -21.94 14.41
N PRO A 24 6.72 -21.67 15.71
CA PRO A 24 6.18 -20.49 16.37
C PRO A 24 6.73 -19.23 15.68
N LYS A 25 5.84 -18.28 15.40
CA LYS A 25 6.25 -17.01 14.78
C LYS A 25 7.25 -16.29 15.70
N PRO A 26 8.33 -15.71 15.15
CA PRO A 26 9.25 -14.90 15.94
C PRO A 26 8.51 -13.81 16.71
N SER A 27 9.00 -13.46 17.91
CA SER A 27 8.38 -12.45 18.77
C SER A 27 8.16 -11.10 18.08
N ALA A 28 8.95 -10.77 17.05
CA ALA A 28 8.82 -9.54 16.29
C ALA A 28 7.62 -9.50 15.32
N CYS A 29 7.05 -10.65 14.93
CA CYS A 29 5.94 -10.74 13.99
C CYS A 29 4.59 -10.46 14.67
N ARG A 30 4.39 -9.21 15.12
CA ARG A 30 3.20 -8.78 15.86
C ARG A 30 2.52 -7.60 15.20
N ASN A 31 1.20 -7.52 15.33
CA ASN A 31 0.44 -6.33 14.99
C ASN A 31 0.51 -5.35 16.17
N LEU A 32 0.95 -4.12 15.93
CA LEU A 32 1.14 -3.11 16.96
C LEU A 32 -0.13 -2.32 17.29
N PHE A 33 -1.03 -2.12 16.32
CA PHE A 33 -2.14 -1.16 16.43
C PHE A 33 -3.51 -1.71 15.99
N GLY A 34 -3.60 -3.02 15.75
CA GLY A 34 -4.84 -3.69 15.33
C GLY A 34 -5.01 -3.83 13.81
N PRO A 35 -6.07 -4.53 13.38
CA PRO A 35 -6.36 -4.76 11.97
C PRO A 35 -6.68 -3.45 11.23
N VAL A 36 -6.36 -3.40 9.94
CA VAL A 36 -6.61 -2.24 9.08
C VAL A 36 -7.69 -2.54 8.04
N ASN A 37 -8.48 -1.53 7.68
CA ASN A 37 -9.36 -1.59 6.53
C ASN A 37 -8.54 -1.37 5.24
N HIS A 38 -8.35 -2.43 4.45
CA HIS A 38 -7.47 -2.40 3.29
C HIS A 38 -8.06 -1.59 2.13
N GLU A 39 -9.38 -1.56 1.97
CA GLU A 39 -10.08 -0.81 0.94
C GLU A 39 -9.94 0.70 1.19
N GLU A 40 -10.17 1.12 2.42
CA GLU A 40 -10.01 2.51 2.86
C GLU A 40 -8.56 2.97 2.75
N LEU A 41 -7.61 2.19 3.28
CA LEU A 41 -6.19 2.51 3.19
C LEU A 41 -5.73 2.68 1.75
N ASN A 42 -6.15 1.78 0.85
CA ASN A 42 -5.79 1.87 -0.56
C ASN A 42 -6.35 3.13 -1.23
N ARG A 43 -7.59 3.50 -0.91
CA ARG A 43 -8.21 4.73 -1.41
C ARG A 43 -7.44 5.96 -0.94
N ASP A 44 -7.09 6.01 0.35
CA ASP A 44 -6.39 7.14 0.93
C ASP A 44 -4.98 7.28 0.37
N LEU A 45 -4.23 6.18 0.25
CA LEU A 45 -2.91 6.19 -0.36
C LEU A 45 -2.94 6.63 -1.83
N LYS A 46 -3.94 6.20 -2.60
CA LYS A 46 -4.12 6.65 -4.00
C LYS A 46 -4.45 8.14 -4.06
N LYS A 47 -5.31 8.63 -3.17
CA LYS A 47 -5.65 10.05 -3.09
C LYS A 47 -4.41 10.91 -2.81
N HIS A 48 -3.64 10.57 -1.78
CA HIS A 48 -2.43 11.31 -1.42
C HIS A 48 -1.39 11.31 -2.56
N ARG A 49 -1.21 10.15 -3.23
CA ARG A 49 -0.34 10.06 -4.41
C ARG A 49 -0.78 11.02 -5.51
N LYS A 50 -2.08 11.03 -5.84
CA LYS A 50 -2.65 11.88 -6.88
C LYS A 50 -2.48 13.36 -6.54
N GLU A 51 -2.72 13.75 -5.30
CA GLU A 51 -2.54 15.14 -4.85
C GLU A 51 -1.08 15.61 -5.00
N MET A 52 -0.11 14.75 -4.65
CA MET A 52 1.31 15.05 -4.86
C MET A 52 1.64 15.20 -6.34
N GLU A 53 1.13 14.31 -7.18
CA GLU A 53 1.34 14.34 -8.62
C GLU A 53 0.75 15.60 -9.27
N GLU A 54 -0.50 15.94 -8.94
CA GLU A 54 -1.16 17.17 -9.41
C GLU A 54 -0.42 18.43 -8.97
N ALA A 55 0.08 18.46 -7.73
CA ALA A 55 0.87 19.58 -7.22
C ALA A 55 2.20 19.72 -7.97
N CYS A 56 2.89 18.61 -8.25
CA CYS A 56 4.12 18.61 -9.04
C CYS A 56 3.87 19.01 -10.49
N GLN A 57 2.84 18.44 -11.13
CA GLN A 57 2.46 18.76 -12.50
C GLN A 57 2.15 20.25 -12.66
N ARG A 58 1.38 20.83 -11.73
CA ARG A 58 1.07 22.27 -11.74
C ARG A 58 2.30 23.14 -11.49
N LYS A 59 3.20 22.71 -10.60
CA LYS A 59 4.43 23.47 -10.29
C LYS A 59 5.39 23.51 -11.47
N TRP A 60 5.52 22.39 -12.18
CA TRP A 60 6.54 22.19 -13.22
C TRP A 60 6.00 22.25 -14.64
N ASN A 61 4.67 22.39 -14.83
CA ASN A 61 3.99 22.25 -16.11
C ASN A 61 4.52 21.04 -16.90
N PHE A 62 4.61 19.89 -16.23
CA PHE A 62 5.08 18.64 -16.81
C PHE A 62 4.20 17.49 -16.32
N ASP A 63 3.68 16.71 -17.25
CA ASP A 63 2.94 15.49 -16.98
C ASP A 63 3.92 14.34 -16.74
N PHE A 64 4.13 14.00 -15.46
CA PHE A 64 5.04 12.94 -15.06
C PHE A 64 4.51 11.54 -15.40
N GLN A 65 3.19 11.35 -15.47
CA GLN A 65 2.57 10.06 -15.79
C GLN A 65 2.79 9.68 -17.26
N ASN A 66 2.58 10.63 -18.16
CA ASN A 66 2.77 10.42 -19.60
C ASN A 66 4.19 10.78 -20.08
N HIS A 67 5.03 11.30 -19.19
CA HIS A 67 6.37 11.80 -19.48
C HIS A 67 6.36 12.84 -20.62
N LYS A 68 5.46 13.83 -20.52
CA LYS A 68 5.27 14.87 -21.53
C LYS A 68 5.27 16.26 -20.89
N PRO A 69 5.94 17.23 -21.51
CA PRO A 69 5.81 18.61 -21.07
C PRO A 69 4.43 19.16 -21.38
N LEU A 70 3.99 20.10 -20.54
CA LEU A 70 2.76 20.87 -20.71
C LEU A 70 3.13 22.33 -20.94
N GLU A 71 2.24 23.06 -21.60
CA GLU A 71 2.40 24.50 -21.75
C GLU A 71 2.33 25.20 -20.38
N GLY A 72 3.23 26.15 -20.15
CA GLY A 72 3.30 26.84 -18.87
C GLY A 72 4.58 27.66 -18.71
N ARG A 73 5.02 27.78 -17.45
CA ARG A 73 6.16 28.62 -17.07
C ARG A 73 7.50 28.10 -17.60
N TYR A 74 7.67 26.78 -17.66
CA TYR A 74 8.90 26.14 -18.10
C TYR A 74 8.79 25.68 -19.54
N GLU A 75 9.77 26.04 -20.36
CA GLU A 75 9.95 25.47 -21.69
C GLU A 75 10.83 24.23 -21.59
N TRP A 76 10.19 23.06 -21.64
CA TRP A 76 10.89 21.79 -21.54
C TRP A 76 11.48 21.38 -22.88
N GLN A 77 12.75 20.94 -22.86
CA GLN A 77 13.46 20.44 -24.03
C GLN A 77 14.02 19.05 -23.74
N ALA A 78 13.86 18.13 -24.69
CA ALA A 78 14.52 16.83 -24.64
C ALA A 78 15.97 17.01 -25.09
N VAL A 79 16.91 16.50 -24.29
CA VAL A 79 18.35 16.61 -24.54
C VAL A 79 18.97 15.23 -24.70
N GLU A 80 19.96 15.11 -25.58
CA GLU A 80 20.69 13.85 -25.75
C GLU A 80 21.59 13.55 -24.56
N LYS A 81 21.81 12.26 -24.25
CA LYS A 81 22.62 11.80 -23.12
C LYS A 81 24.12 12.14 -23.19
N GLY A 82 24.58 12.86 -24.21
CA GLY A 82 25.94 13.40 -24.28
C GLY A 82 26.03 14.91 -24.04
N SER A 83 24.89 15.60 -24.02
CA SER A 83 24.81 17.06 -23.93
C SER A 83 24.73 17.60 -22.50
N SER A 84 24.53 16.71 -21.52
CA SER A 84 24.48 17.05 -20.10
C SER A 84 25.41 16.14 -19.28
N PRO A 85 25.78 16.53 -18.05
CA PRO A 85 26.56 15.68 -17.17
C PRO A 85 25.90 14.33 -16.87
N ASP A 86 26.71 13.27 -16.75
CA ASP A 86 26.27 11.87 -16.49
C ASP A 86 25.30 11.71 -15.32
N PHE A 87 25.42 12.58 -14.33
CA PHE A 87 24.57 12.59 -13.14
C PHE A 87 23.05 12.60 -13.46
N TYR A 88 22.62 13.27 -14.52
CA TYR A 88 21.19 13.43 -14.83
C TYR A 88 20.54 12.19 -15.46
N PHE A 89 21.32 11.25 -15.99
CA PHE A 89 20.82 10.05 -16.67
C PHE A 89 21.44 8.74 -16.17
N ARG A 90 22.32 8.83 -15.17
CA ARG A 90 22.88 7.67 -14.47
C ARG A 90 21.79 6.82 -13.83
N GLN A 91 21.84 5.52 -14.06
CA GLN A 91 20.92 4.57 -13.42
C GLN A 91 21.32 4.25 -11.97
N PRO A 92 20.37 3.88 -11.09
CA PRO A 92 20.67 3.39 -9.75
C PRO A 92 21.60 2.18 -9.79
N ARG A 93 22.54 2.11 -8.85
CA ARG A 93 23.39 0.92 -8.67
C ARG A 93 22.57 -0.15 -7.96
N LEU A 94 22.54 -1.35 -8.54
CA LEU A 94 21.96 -2.55 -7.94
C LEU A 94 22.85 -3.08 -6.82
#